data_AF-A0A1V3ST39-F1
#
_entry.id   AF-A0A1V3ST39-F1
#
_cell.length_a   1.000
_cell.length_b   1.000
_cell.length_c   1.000
_cell.angle_alpha   90.00
_cell.angle_beta   90.00
_cell.angle_gamma   90.00
#
_symmetry.space_group_name_H-M   'P 1'
#
loop_
_entity.id
_entity.type
_entity.pdbx_description
1 polymer ?
#
loop_
_entity_poly.entity_id
_entity_poly.type
_entity_poly.pdbx_seq_one_letter_code
_entity_poly.pdbx_strand_id
1 'polypeptide(L)'
;MSVTGGDSPASGENAPSGSGSPFDPGPVAVLNINYIERWKSLSREAPGSGAGREGLGPVGQRKTLLIPAGLPGREKRMVAGSGGKSVKGVAFVKTKSVQEAKNGPALFLDLVFRNDPPGPSLREIPARLWEGVDRVSDQVESGTLIYAEGQEIVFNGENQIRLSRIQPLKATPEEIREYIPRATVSATNGMERLREYLASLEDPCLRAVGLGLLDDPEVRQAFPVAPAAKKNHHASLGGLLEHTLEIMEMGHRIAPVLGLNRDLLLLGLFLHDIGKCWEISSRPGFSYTDEGRLVGHMYLGCEKVAQVARQIEGFPETYLRVLQHFILSHHGEMAYGSPVLPSTPEAMAVHFLDNLSGQVNAMRKVQPQDKDQWGFEKNRGAYIWKKGSDPSAWEHTPLGEGGRKVFDR
;
A
#
# COMPACT_ATOMS: atom_id res chain seq x y z
N MET A 1 -76.29 24.58 -7.41
CA MET A 1 -76.09 24.13 -8.80
C MET A 1 -74.83 23.26 -8.78
N SER A 2 -74.86 21.95 -8.50
CA SER A 2 -75.37 20.83 -9.33
C SER A 2 -74.75 20.93 -10.74
N VAL A 3 -73.93 20.02 -11.26
CA VAL A 3 -74.17 18.57 -11.41
C VAL A 3 -72.88 17.91 -11.94
N THR A 4 -72.44 16.82 -11.26
CA THR A 4 -71.92 15.49 -11.71
C THR A 4 -70.89 15.38 -12.86
N GLY A 5 -69.98 14.41 -12.90
CA GLY A 5 -69.82 13.17 -12.13
C GLY A 5 -69.45 11.99 -13.06
N GLY A 6 -68.85 10.97 -12.45
CA GLY A 6 -68.75 9.58 -12.92
C GLY A 6 -67.47 9.23 -13.69
N ASP A 7 -66.88 8.06 -13.57
CA ASP A 7 -67.00 6.94 -12.62
C ASP A 7 -65.81 6.01 -12.93
N SER A 8 -65.23 5.40 -11.89
CA SER A 8 -64.44 4.14 -12.02
C SER A 8 -65.44 2.96 -12.02
N PRO A 9 -65.11 1.74 -12.50
CA PRO A 9 -64.42 0.78 -11.63
C PRO A 9 -63.59 -0.37 -12.28
N ALA A 10 -62.67 -0.87 -11.46
CA ALA A 10 -62.13 -2.22 -11.18
C ALA A 10 -62.23 -3.46 -12.12
N SER A 11 -61.27 -4.37 -11.83
CA SER A 11 -61.18 -5.84 -12.03
C SER A 11 -60.55 -6.32 -13.34
N GLY A 12 -59.76 -7.40 -13.41
CA GLY A 12 -59.31 -8.40 -12.45
C GLY A 12 -58.35 -9.40 -13.15
N GLU A 13 -57.48 -10.02 -12.35
CA GLU A 13 -56.76 -11.31 -12.51
C GLU A 13 -56.51 -11.92 -13.92
N ASN A 14 -55.24 -12.24 -14.22
CA ASN A 14 -54.79 -13.63 -14.34
C ASN A 14 -53.29 -13.75 -14.66
N ALA A 15 -52.59 -14.54 -13.84
CA ALA A 15 -51.31 -15.15 -14.20
C ALA A 15 -51.56 -16.33 -15.16
N PRO A 16 -50.54 -16.69 -15.96
CA PRO A 16 -49.98 -18.02 -15.73
C PRO A 16 -48.44 -18.05 -15.74
N SER A 17 -47.94 -18.96 -14.92
CA SER A 17 -46.59 -19.50 -14.85
C SER A 17 -46.02 -19.94 -16.21
N GLY A 18 -44.77 -19.59 -16.48
CA GLY A 18 -43.99 -20.08 -17.61
C GLY A 18 -42.51 -19.79 -17.45
N SER A 19 -41.79 -20.81 -16.99
CA SER A 19 -40.34 -20.91 -16.80
C SER A 19 -39.48 -20.46 -17.98
N GLY A 20 -38.39 -19.75 -17.73
CA GLY A 20 -37.33 -19.53 -18.71
C GLY A 20 -36.25 -18.54 -18.25
N SER A 21 -35.33 -19.00 -17.41
CA SER A 21 -34.03 -18.33 -17.17
C SER A 21 -33.13 -18.49 -18.41
N PRO A 22 -32.40 -17.44 -18.82
CA PRO A 22 -31.12 -17.66 -19.46
C PRO A 22 -30.06 -16.71 -18.90
N PHE A 23 -29.54 -17.01 -17.71
CA PHE A 23 -28.15 -16.68 -17.39
C PHE A 23 -27.51 -17.93 -16.82
N ASP A 24 -26.96 -18.70 -17.75
CA ASP A 24 -26.07 -19.82 -17.51
C ASP A 24 -24.72 -19.26 -17.02
N PRO A 25 -24.31 -19.45 -15.76
CA PRO A 25 -22.96 -19.14 -15.35
C PRO A 25 -22.05 -20.22 -15.94
N GLY A 26 -21.39 -19.88 -17.05
CA GLY A 26 -20.34 -20.68 -17.64
C GLY A 26 -19.29 -21.11 -16.61
N PRO A 27 -18.57 -22.21 -16.87
CA PRO A 27 -17.88 -22.97 -15.83
C PRO A 27 -16.84 -22.13 -15.10
N VAL A 28 -16.91 -22.20 -13.76
CA VAL A 28 -15.87 -21.77 -12.84
C VAL A 28 -14.54 -22.37 -13.31
N ALA A 29 -13.57 -21.52 -13.63
CA ALA A 29 -12.23 -21.96 -14.02
C ALA A 29 -11.59 -22.70 -12.84
N VAL A 30 -11.63 -24.04 -12.92
CA VAL A 30 -10.89 -24.93 -12.04
C VAL A 30 -9.41 -24.66 -12.25
N LEU A 31 -8.72 -24.23 -11.18
CA LEU A 31 -7.27 -24.06 -11.13
C LEU A 31 -6.57 -25.29 -11.72
N ASN A 32 -5.75 -25.08 -12.74
CA ASN A 32 -4.97 -26.14 -13.36
C ASN A 32 -3.78 -26.50 -12.43
N ILE A 33 -4.00 -27.48 -11.54
CA ILE A 33 -3.06 -28.00 -10.52
C ILE A 33 -1.83 -28.71 -11.14
N ASN A 34 -1.66 -28.73 -12.46
CA ASN A 34 -0.70 -29.57 -13.16
C ASN A 34 0.78 -29.14 -13.16
N TYR A 35 1.18 -28.08 -12.45
CA TYR A 35 2.61 -27.68 -12.41
C TYR A 35 3.44 -28.37 -11.31
N ILE A 36 2.83 -28.86 -10.23
CA ILE A 36 3.56 -29.41 -9.07
C ILE A 36 3.91 -30.91 -9.24
N GLU A 37 3.05 -31.68 -9.91
CA GLU A 37 3.18 -33.14 -9.99
C GLU A 37 4.26 -33.62 -10.98
N ARG A 38 4.62 -32.80 -11.99
CA ARG A 38 5.58 -33.20 -13.04
C ARG A 38 7.04 -33.29 -12.57
N TRP A 39 7.37 -32.77 -11.38
CA TRP A 39 8.77 -32.61 -10.95
C TRP A 39 9.24 -33.58 -9.85
N LYS A 40 8.34 -34.37 -9.25
CA LYS A 40 8.72 -35.32 -8.18
C LYS A 40 9.50 -36.55 -8.69
N SER A 41 9.57 -36.79 -10.00
CA SER A 41 10.18 -38.02 -10.56
C SER A 41 11.67 -37.94 -10.90
N LEU A 42 12.32 -36.76 -10.84
CA LEU A 42 13.68 -36.56 -11.38
C LEU A 42 14.79 -36.35 -10.34
N SER A 43 14.53 -36.54 -9.04
CA SER A 43 15.49 -36.21 -7.96
C SER A 43 16.00 -37.39 -7.13
N ARG A 44 15.90 -38.62 -7.65
CA ARG A 44 16.51 -39.80 -7.03
C ARG A 44 17.55 -40.39 -7.96
N GLU A 45 18.81 -39.94 -7.85
CA GLU A 45 20.00 -40.78 -8.02
C GLU A 45 21.31 -40.00 -7.79
N ALA A 46 22.21 -40.66 -7.04
CA ALA A 46 23.67 -40.48 -6.90
C ALA A 46 24.26 -39.82 -5.62
N PRO A 47 25.42 -40.33 -5.13
CA PRO A 47 25.83 -40.34 -3.73
C PRO A 47 27.08 -39.49 -3.40
N GLY A 48 27.33 -39.30 -2.10
CA GLY A 48 28.32 -38.38 -1.54
C GLY A 48 29.78 -38.84 -1.52
N SER A 49 30.68 -37.86 -1.38
CA SER A 49 32.10 -38.03 -1.08
C SER A 49 32.49 -37.16 0.12
N GLY A 50 33.25 -37.74 1.06
CA GLY A 50 33.77 -37.08 2.25
C GLY A 50 35.29 -36.96 2.18
N ALA A 51 35.81 -35.83 2.66
CA ALA A 51 37.24 -35.56 2.82
C ALA A 51 37.54 -35.11 4.27
N GLY A 52 38.70 -35.49 4.78
CA GLY A 52 39.43 -34.88 5.90
C GLY A 52 40.92 -34.95 5.58
N ARG A 53 41.88 -34.28 6.23
CA ARG A 53 41.98 -33.23 7.27
C ARG A 53 43.51 -32.91 7.36
N GLU A 54 43.90 -31.82 8.03
CA GLU A 54 45.23 -31.41 8.62
C GLU A 54 45.61 -29.96 8.21
N GLY A 55 46.13 -29.01 9.00
CA GLY A 55 46.84 -28.94 10.30
C GLY A 55 48.17 -28.16 10.06
N LEU A 56 48.44 -26.94 10.55
CA LEU A 56 49.12 -26.56 11.83
C LEU A 56 49.66 -25.09 11.73
N GLY A 57 49.82 -24.35 12.86
CA GLY A 57 50.23 -22.92 13.00
C GLY A 57 51.76 -22.62 12.94
N PRO A 58 52.38 -21.69 13.74
CA PRO A 58 51.89 -20.55 14.55
C PRO A 58 52.73 -19.21 14.48
N VAL A 59 52.15 -18.12 15.04
CA VAL A 59 52.66 -17.00 15.88
C VAL A 59 53.97 -16.21 15.57
N GLY A 60 53.87 -14.87 15.60
CA GLY A 60 54.95 -13.91 15.90
C GLY A 60 54.44 -12.52 16.38
N GLN A 61 54.91 -12.06 17.55
CA GLN A 61 54.72 -10.72 18.16
C GLN A 61 55.61 -9.65 17.46
N ARG A 62 55.49 -8.31 17.54
CA ARG A 62 55.02 -7.32 18.54
C ARG A 62 55.11 -5.91 17.87
N LYS A 63 54.24 -4.95 18.20
CA LYS A 63 54.56 -3.55 18.58
C LYS A 63 53.29 -2.69 18.75
N THR A 64 53.21 -2.03 19.90
CA THR A 64 52.13 -1.15 20.36
C THR A 64 52.38 0.29 19.91
N LEU A 65 51.35 0.96 19.37
CA LEU A 65 51.24 2.42 19.32
C LEU A 65 49.81 2.80 19.76
N LEU A 66 49.68 3.66 20.77
CA LEU A 66 48.41 4.15 21.31
C LEU A 66 47.92 5.38 20.52
N ILE A 67 46.68 5.33 20.00
CA ILE A 67 45.88 6.45 19.48
C ILE A 67 44.42 6.18 19.92
N PRO A 68 43.63 7.19 20.38
CA PRO A 68 42.43 6.98 21.22
C PRO A 68 41.21 6.41 20.48
N ALA A 69 40.31 5.83 21.28
CA ALA A 69 39.18 4.97 20.91
C ALA A 69 38.23 5.55 19.84
N GLY A 70 38.29 4.95 18.64
CA GLY A 70 37.18 4.95 17.69
C GLY A 70 36.18 3.84 18.03
N LEU A 71 34.90 4.16 17.98
CA LEU A 71 33.77 3.22 18.10
C LEU A 71 34.02 1.94 17.26
N PRO A 72 33.77 0.73 17.80
CA PRO A 72 34.00 -0.48 17.04
C PRO A 72 33.06 -0.53 15.84
N GLY A 73 33.65 -0.60 14.64
CA GLY A 73 32.95 -0.92 13.41
C GLY A 73 32.18 -2.22 13.60
N ARG A 74 30.89 -2.21 13.26
CA ARG A 74 30.05 -3.42 13.23
C ARG A 74 30.72 -4.45 12.33
N GLU A 75 31.35 -5.47 12.91
CA GLU A 75 31.67 -6.69 12.21
C GLU A 75 30.38 -7.30 11.66
N LYS A 76 30.35 -7.55 10.36
CA LYS A 76 29.27 -8.29 9.70
C LYS A 76 29.29 -9.73 10.19
N ARG A 77 28.62 -10.01 11.31
CA ARG A 77 28.51 -11.35 11.87
C ARG A 77 27.31 -12.05 11.21
N MET A 78 27.58 -12.93 10.24
CA MET A 78 26.61 -13.97 9.88
C MET A 78 26.58 -14.96 11.05
N VAL A 79 25.48 -14.97 11.80
CA VAL A 79 25.20 -16.08 12.70
C VAL A 79 24.79 -17.25 11.82
N ALA A 80 25.64 -18.25 11.69
CA ALA A 80 25.28 -19.53 11.09
C ALA A 80 24.30 -20.26 12.02
N GLY A 81 23.03 -19.86 11.96
CA GLY A 81 21.93 -20.60 12.53
C GLY A 81 21.67 -21.84 11.68
N SER A 82 21.69 -23.00 12.31
CA SER A 82 21.29 -24.29 11.74
C SER A 82 19.87 -24.20 11.14
N GLY A 83 19.75 -24.43 9.83
CA GLY A 83 18.49 -24.75 9.15
C GLY A 83 17.53 -23.58 8.94
N GLY A 84 17.85 -22.66 8.03
CA GLY A 84 16.86 -21.70 7.52
C GLY A 84 15.66 -22.42 6.90
N LYS A 85 14.44 -21.96 7.19
CA LYS A 85 13.20 -22.53 6.63
C LYS A 85 13.29 -22.50 5.11
N SER A 86 13.12 -23.67 4.48
CA SER A 86 13.07 -23.75 3.02
C SER A 86 11.84 -22.99 2.51
N VAL A 87 12.07 -22.09 1.55
CA VAL A 87 11.01 -21.34 0.89
C VAL A 87 10.95 -21.77 -0.56
N LYS A 88 9.76 -22.17 -1.01
CA LYS A 88 9.44 -22.47 -2.40
C LYS A 88 8.06 -21.94 -2.70
N GLY A 89 7.91 -21.18 -3.78
CA GLY A 89 6.60 -20.68 -4.17
C GLY A 89 6.63 -19.62 -5.26
N VAL A 90 5.44 -19.26 -5.70
CA VAL A 90 5.24 -18.14 -6.62
C VAL A 90 5.29 -16.84 -5.83
N ALA A 91 6.04 -15.87 -6.34
CA ALA A 91 6.18 -14.55 -5.77
C ALA A 91 6.08 -13.47 -6.83
N PHE A 92 5.52 -12.34 -6.46
CA PHE A 92 5.57 -11.12 -7.23
C PHE A 92 6.85 -10.34 -6.95
N VAL A 93 7.51 -9.86 -8.01
CA VAL A 93 8.71 -9.04 -7.91
C VAL A 93 8.30 -7.58 -7.77
N LYS A 94 8.30 -7.07 -6.54
CA LYS A 94 7.91 -5.69 -6.25
C LYS A 94 9.00 -4.70 -6.63
N THR A 95 10.25 -5.01 -6.29
CA THR A 95 11.41 -4.22 -6.70
C THR A 95 12.55 -5.12 -7.15
N LYS A 96 13.39 -4.57 -8.03
CA LYS A 96 14.61 -5.19 -8.54
C LYS A 96 15.75 -4.17 -8.53
N SER A 97 16.92 -4.58 -8.06
CA SER A 97 18.17 -3.83 -8.17
C SER A 97 19.32 -4.83 -8.35
N VAL A 98 20.23 -4.55 -9.27
CA VAL A 98 21.51 -5.27 -9.37
C VAL A 98 22.57 -4.37 -8.77
N GLN A 99 23.39 -4.93 -7.87
CA GLN A 99 24.48 -4.22 -7.21
C GLN A 99 25.76 -5.02 -7.30
N GLU A 100 26.89 -4.33 -7.47
CA GLU A 100 28.21 -4.94 -7.35
C GLU A 100 28.50 -5.28 -5.88
N ALA A 101 28.81 -6.56 -5.62
CA ALA A 101 29.22 -7.05 -4.31
C ALA A 101 30.67 -7.55 -4.35
N LYS A 102 31.23 -7.84 -3.17
CA LYS A 102 32.62 -8.32 -3.04
C LYS A 102 32.93 -9.58 -3.86
N ASN A 103 31.91 -10.36 -4.21
CA ASN A 103 32.04 -11.64 -4.92
C ASN A 103 31.38 -11.60 -6.32
N GLY A 104 31.22 -10.41 -6.91
CA GLY A 104 30.54 -10.20 -8.20
C GLY A 104 29.13 -9.61 -8.07
N PRO A 105 28.37 -9.58 -9.18
CA PRO A 105 27.04 -8.97 -9.20
C PRO A 105 26.07 -9.74 -8.30
N ALA A 106 25.24 -8.99 -7.58
CA ALA A 106 24.23 -9.50 -6.67
C ALA A 106 22.86 -8.91 -7.03
N LEU A 107 21.84 -9.76 -7.07
CA LEU A 107 20.47 -9.37 -7.37
C LEU A 107 19.67 -9.20 -6.09
N PHE A 108 19.16 -7.99 -5.89
CA PHE A 108 18.35 -7.56 -4.75
C PHE A 108 16.90 -7.44 -5.20
N LEU A 109 16.03 -8.27 -4.63
CA LEU A 109 14.59 -8.27 -4.89
C LEU A 109 13.82 -7.98 -3.60
N ASP A 110 12.67 -7.32 -3.72
CA ASP A 110 11.62 -7.37 -2.71
C ASP A 110 10.51 -8.27 -3.25
N LEU A 111 10.25 -9.41 -2.60
CA LEU A 111 9.31 -10.43 -3.05
C LEU A 111 8.02 -10.40 -2.24
N VAL A 112 6.89 -10.54 -2.91
CA VAL A 112 5.57 -10.66 -2.28
C VAL A 112 5.00 -12.04 -2.55
N PHE A 113 4.80 -12.81 -1.48
CA PHE A 113 4.18 -14.14 -1.51
C PHE A 113 2.72 -14.05 -1.04
N ARG A 114 1.89 -14.98 -1.54
CA ARG A 114 0.60 -15.27 -0.93
C ARG A 114 0.80 -16.14 0.31
N ASN A 115 -0.04 -15.94 1.32
CA ASN A 115 -0.06 -16.83 2.47
C ASN A 115 -0.62 -18.22 2.13
N ASP A 116 -0.21 -19.21 2.92
CA ASP A 116 -0.72 -20.58 2.89
C ASP A 116 -1.24 -20.95 4.30
N PRO A 117 -2.55 -21.24 4.48
CA PRO A 117 -3.59 -21.26 3.45
C PRO A 117 -3.87 -19.87 2.83
N PRO A 118 -4.43 -19.80 1.61
CA PRO A 118 -4.74 -18.55 0.94
C PRO A 118 -5.62 -17.66 1.82
N GLY A 119 -5.12 -16.47 2.14
CA GLY A 119 -5.84 -15.42 2.87
C GLY A 119 -5.54 -14.05 2.29
N PRO A 120 -6.22 -12.99 2.75
CA PRO A 120 -6.05 -11.62 2.22
C PRO A 120 -4.69 -10.99 2.56
N SER A 121 -3.92 -11.63 3.43
CA SER A 121 -2.61 -11.15 3.86
C SER A 121 -1.51 -11.60 2.90
N LEU A 122 -0.78 -10.63 2.37
CA LEU A 122 0.40 -10.85 1.54
C LEU A 122 1.65 -10.74 2.40
N ARG A 123 2.65 -11.58 2.12
CA ARG A 123 3.94 -11.57 2.82
C ARG A 123 5.00 -10.94 1.93
N GLU A 124 5.43 -9.74 2.30
CA GLU A 124 6.60 -9.09 1.69
C GLU A 124 7.88 -9.47 2.44
N ILE A 125 8.92 -9.90 1.71
CA ILE A 125 10.21 -10.26 2.28
C ILE A 125 11.35 -9.90 1.31
N PRO A 126 12.44 -9.26 1.79
CA PRO A 126 13.63 -9.04 0.96
C PRO A 126 14.24 -10.37 0.54
N ALA A 127 14.71 -10.45 -0.70
CA ALA A 127 15.36 -11.65 -1.23
C ALA A 127 16.64 -11.29 -2.01
N ARG A 128 17.66 -12.14 -1.90
CA ARG A 128 18.99 -11.92 -2.46
C ARG A 128 19.47 -13.14 -3.22
N LEU A 129 19.90 -12.96 -4.46
CA LEU A 129 20.60 -13.97 -5.25
C LEU A 129 22.04 -13.49 -5.50
N TRP A 130 23.00 -14.34 -5.20
CA TRP A 130 24.43 -14.02 -5.28
C TRP A 130 25.15 -14.71 -6.44
N GLU A 131 24.65 -15.86 -6.88
CA GLU A 131 25.27 -16.68 -7.93
C GLU A 131 24.35 -16.74 -9.15
N GLY A 132 24.95 -16.77 -10.34
CA GLY A 132 24.19 -16.89 -11.59
C GLY A 132 23.33 -15.67 -11.93
N VAL A 133 23.65 -14.49 -11.38
CA VAL A 133 22.89 -13.25 -11.59
C VAL A 133 22.77 -12.91 -13.08
N ASP A 134 23.88 -12.95 -13.83
CA ASP A 134 23.91 -12.62 -15.26
C ASP A 134 23.00 -13.51 -16.11
N ARG A 135 22.66 -14.71 -15.64
CA ARG A 135 21.78 -15.64 -16.36
C ARG A 135 20.31 -15.30 -16.21
N VAL A 136 19.93 -14.66 -15.11
CA VAL A 136 18.53 -14.47 -14.71
C VAL A 136 18.13 -13.00 -14.61
N SER A 137 19.09 -12.09 -14.45
CA SER A 137 18.82 -10.66 -14.25
C SER A 137 17.91 -10.11 -15.34
N ASP A 138 18.19 -10.42 -16.60
CA ASP A 138 17.50 -9.82 -17.74
C ASP A 138 16.12 -10.43 -17.97
N GLN A 139 15.84 -11.58 -17.36
CA GLN A 139 14.57 -12.28 -17.47
C GLN A 139 13.62 -11.96 -16.32
N VAL A 140 14.11 -11.30 -15.27
CA VAL A 140 13.33 -10.90 -14.09
C VAL A 140 13.12 -9.40 -14.13
N GLU A 141 11.89 -8.95 -14.02
CA GLU A 141 11.54 -7.52 -14.02
C GLU A 141 10.64 -7.21 -12.83
N SER A 142 10.65 -5.95 -12.38
CA SER A 142 9.64 -5.52 -11.41
C SER A 142 8.28 -5.55 -12.08
N GLY A 143 7.26 -6.04 -11.37
CA GLY A 143 5.92 -6.17 -11.93
C GLY A 143 5.58 -7.57 -12.48
N THR A 144 6.50 -8.53 -12.43
CA THR A 144 6.27 -9.91 -12.93
C THR A 144 6.16 -10.94 -11.80
N LEU A 145 5.61 -12.11 -12.12
CA LEU A 145 5.64 -13.27 -11.24
C LEU A 145 6.86 -14.14 -11.52
N ILE A 146 7.46 -14.65 -10.46
CA ILE A 146 8.55 -15.62 -10.50
C ILE A 146 8.20 -16.82 -9.62
N TYR A 147 8.75 -17.98 -9.96
CA TYR A 147 8.92 -19.06 -9.01
C TYR A 147 10.26 -18.86 -8.29
N ALA A 148 10.21 -18.75 -6.96
CA ALA A 148 11.37 -18.52 -6.10
C ALA A 148 11.62 -19.75 -5.23
N GLU A 149 12.87 -20.21 -5.20
CA GLU A 149 13.36 -21.20 -4.23
C GLU A 149 14.56 -20.63 -3.46
N GLY A 150 14.61 -20.90 -2.16
CA GLY A 150 15.71 -20.46 -1.32
C GLY A 150 15.56 -20.85 0.14
N GLN A 151 16.38 -20.23 0.98
CA GLN A 151 16.31 -20.38 2.43
C GLN A 151 16.06 -19.03 3.07
N GLU A 152 15.11 -19.00 4.00
CA GLU A 152 14.91 -17.84 4.85
C GLU A 152 16.01 -17.78 5.92
N ILE A 153 16.69 -16.64 5.99
CA ILE A 153 17.81 -16.38 6.88
C ILE A 153 17.62 -15.05 7.60
N VAL A 154 18.15 -14.96 8.82
CA VAL A 154 18.26 -13.69 9.54
C VAL A 154 19.58 -13.04 9.18
N PHE A 155 19.55 -11.81 8.66
CA PHE A 155 20.75 -11.03 8.36
C PHE A 155 20.59 -9.63 8.94
N ASN A 156 21.55 -9.17 9.75
CA ASN A 156 21.48 -7.90 10.49
C ASN A 156 20.19 -7.72 11.32
N GLY A 157 19.63 -8.81 11.83
CA GLY A 157 18.39 -8.79 12.61
C GLY A 157 17.10 -8.73 11.79
N GLU A 158 17.18 -8.79 10.45
CA GLU A 158 16.03 -8.81 9.57
C GLU A 158 15.92 -10.15 8.82
N ASN A 159 14.69 -10.66 8.64
CA ASN A 159 14.43 -11.84 7.82
C ASN A 159 14.58 -11.49 6.34
N GLN A 160 15.33 -12.32 5.61
CA GLN A 160 15.46 -12.24 4.16
C GLN A 160 15.58 -13.64 3.55
N ILE A 161 15.27 -13.78 2.27
CA ILE A 161 15.46 -15.04 1.54
C ILE A 161 16.82 -15.01 0.83
N ARG A 162 17.68 -15.98 1.11
CA ARG A 162 18.80 -16.31 0.22
C ARG A 162 18.28 -17.23 -0.88
N LEU A 163 18.15 -16.67 -2.08
CA LEU A 163 17.64 -17.38 -3.25
C LEU A 163 18.69 -18.35 -3.79
N SER A 164 18.24 -19.55 -4.13
CA SER A 164 19.02 -20.57 -4.85
C SER A 164 18.56 -20.73 -6.29
N ARG A 165 17.28 -20.45 -6.57
CA ARG A 165 16.72 -20.54 -7.93
C ARG A 165 15.60 -19.52 -8.12
N ILE A 166 15.58 -18.93 -9.31
CA ILE A 166 14.52 -18.05 -9.78
C ILE A 166 14.11 -18.52 -11.17
N GLN A 167 12.81 -18.54 -11.43
CA GLN A 167 12.26 -18.80 -12.76
C GLN A 167 11.13 -17.82 -13.07
N PRO A 168 11.26 -16.96 -14.09
CA PRO A 168 10.17 -16.10 -14.54
C PRO A 168 8.95 -16.90 -14.97
N LEU A 169 7.77 -16.39 -14.66
CA LEU A 169 6.49 -16.97 -15.05
C LEU A 169 5.79 -16.05 -16.03
N LYS A 170 5.13 -16.64 -17.04
CA LYS A 170 4.16 -15.92 -17.85
C LYS A 170 2.84 -15.91 -17.07
N ALA A 171 2.38 -14.72 -16.71
CA ALA A 171 1.16 -14.52 -15.95
C ALA A 171 0.28 -13.47 -16.61
N THR A 172 -1.03 -13.62 -16.49
CA THR A 172 -2.00 -12.61 -16.91
C THR A 172 -2.01 -11.42 -15.95
N PRO A 173 -2.50 -10.23 -16.37
CA PRO A 173 -2.69 -9.11 -15.46
C PRO A 173 -3.55 -9.45 -14.24
N GLU A 174 -4.54 -10.32 -14.40
CA GLU A 174 -5.43 -10.81 -13.34
C GLU A 174 -4.67 -11.66 -12.31
N GLU A 175 -3.79 -12.56 -12.75
CA GLU A 175 -2.95 -13.36 -11.87
C GLU A 175 -1.95 -12.50 -11.09
N ILE A 176 -1.33 -11.50 -11.74
CA ILE A 176 -0.41 -10.56 -11.08
C ILE A 176 -1.15 -9.74 -10.01
N ARG A 177 -2.38 -9.33 -10.30
CA ARG A 177 -3.24 -8.55 -9.41
C ARG A 177 -3.59 -9.22 -8.08
N GLU A 178 -3.43 -10.54 -7.97
CA GLU A 178 -3.61 -11.30 -6.73
C GLU A 178 -2.45 -11.15 -5.74
N TYR A 179 -1.31 -10.61 -6.20
CA TYR A 179 -0.10 -10.39 -5.40
C TYR A 179 0.15 -8.92 -5.07
N ILE A 180 -0.79 -8.03 -5.40
CA ILE A 180 -0.71 -6.60 -5.12
C ILE A 180 -1.62 -6.29 -3.92
N PRO A 181 -1.10 -5.65 -2.85
CA PRO A 181 -1.94 -5.21 -1.73
C PRO A 181 -3.07 -4.31 -2.22
N ARG A 182 -4.27 -4.51 -1.68
CA ARG A 182 -5.48 -3.71 -1.99
C ARG A 182 -6.01 -3.05 -0.74
N ALA A 183 -6.61 -1.88 -0.90
CA ALA A 183 -7.42 -1.26 0.13
C ALA A 183 -8.56 -2.20 0.56
N THR A 184 -9.00 -2.05 1.81
CA THR A 184 -10.16 -2.80 2.31
C THR A 184 -11.48 -2.24 1.79
N VAL A 185 -11.46 -0.96 1.40
CA VAL A 185 -12.60 -0.25 0.82
C VAL A 185 -12.73 -0.61 -0.65
N SER A 186 -13.95 -0.98 -1.08
CA SER A 186 -14.22 -1.16 -2.50
C SER A 186 -14.15 0.18 -3.23
N ALA A 187 -13.61 0.18 -4.45
CA ALA A 187 -13.51 1.40 -5.25
C ALA A 187 -14.89 2.08 -5.45
N THR A 188 -15.93 1.28 -5.72
CA THR A 188 -17.29 1.79 -5.91
C THR A 188 -17.83 2.46 -4.65
N ASN A 189 -17.91 1.74 -3.52
CA ASN A 189 -18.49 2.28 -2.29
C ASN A 189 -17.65 3.45 -1.75
N GLY A 190 -16.32 3.38 -1.89
CA GLY A 190 -15.44 4.46 -1.47
C GLY A 190 -15.66 5.74 -2.26
N MET A 191 -15.85 5.64 -3.59
CA MET A 191 -16.12 6.81 -4.44
C MET A 191 -17.52 7.39 -4.19
N GLU A 192 -18.52 6.53 -3.92
CA GLU A 192 -19.85 6.98 -3.50
C GLU A 192 -19.78 7.73 -2.17
N ARG A 193 -19.09 7.16 -1.18
CA ARG A 193 -18.90 7.81 0.13
C ARG A 193 -18.15 9.13 0.03
N LEU A 194 -17.15 9.21 -0.84
CA LEU A 194 -16.43 10.45 -1.13
C LEU A 194 -17.36 11.50 -1.75
N ARG A 195 -18.23 11.09 -2.70
CA ARG A 195 -19.25 11.97 -3.28
C ARG A 195 -20.20 12.49 -2.21
N GLU A 196 -20.66 11.66 -1.29
CA GLU A 196 -21.55 12.09 -0.20
C GLU A 196 -20.91 13.21 0.65
N TYR A 197 -19.64 13.04 1.01
CA TYR A 197 -18.91 14.08 1.73
C TYR A 197 -18.85 15.39 0.96
N LEU A 198 -18.48 15.35 -0.33
CA LEU A 198 -18.36 16.54 -1.16
C LEU A 198 -19.72 17.18 -1.48
N ALA A 199 -20.79 16.38 -1.64
CA ALA A 199 -22.15 16.87 -1.84
C ALA A 199 -22.72 17.53 -0.57
N SER A 200 -22.24 17.13 0.61
CA SER A 200 -22.63 17.70 1.90
C SER A 200 -21.96 19.02 2.27
N LEU A 201 -21.09 19.55 1.41
CA LEU A 201 -20.50 20.88 1.60
C LEU A 201 -21.62 21.93 1.47
N GLU A 202 -21.67 22.91 2.36
CA GLU A 202 -22.69 23.96 2.37
C GLU A 202 -22.36 25.06 1.35
N ASP A 203 -21.09 25.49 1.27
CA ASP A 203 -20.64 26.50 0.32
C ASP A 203 -20.76 25.99 -1.13
N PRO A 204 -21.52 26.70 -2.01
CA PRO A 204 -21.79 26.23 -3.35
C PRO A 204 -20.56 26.21 -4.25
N CYS A 205 -19.58 27.10 -4.06
CA CYS A 205 -18.36 27.12 -4.85
C CYS A 205 -17.46 25.95 -4.46
N LEU A 206 -17.28 25.70 -3.15
CA LEU A 206 -16.49 24.58 -2.65
C LEU A 206 -17.11 23.23 -3.04
N ARG A 207 -18.44 23.12 -2.96
CA ARG A 207 -19.19 21.96 -3.46
C ARG A 207 -18.99 21.74 -4.94
N ALA A 208 -19.09 22.80 -5.75
CA ALA A 208 -18.92 22.72 -7.19
C ALA A 208 -17.52 22.24 -7.59
N VAL A 209 -16.45 22.75 -6.99
CA VAL A 209 -15.08 22.31 -7.32
C VAL A 209 -14.80 20.89 -6.82
N GLY A 210 -15.30 20.52 -5.64
CA GLY A 210 -15.17 19.16 -5.12
C GLY A 210 -15.84 18.13 -6.04
N LEU A 211 -17.11 18.35 -6.39
CA LEU A 211 -17.83 17.46 -7.31
C LEU A 211 -17.25 17.49 -8.73
N GLY A 212 -16.86 18.67 -9.22
CA GLY A 212 -16.21 18.82 -10.52
C GLY A 212 -14.90 18.03 -10.63
N LEU A 213 -14.10 17.99 -9.56
CA LEU A 213 -12.91 17.15 -9.50
C LEU A 213 -13.25 15.66 -9.49
N LEU A 214 -14.30 15.25 -8.77
CA LEU A 214 -14.71 13.85 -8.72
C LEU A 214 -15.27 13.35 -10.07
N ASP A 215 -15.91 14.25 -10.81
CA ASP A 215 -16.49 14.00 -12.13
C ASP A 215 -15.48 14.17 -13.30
N ASP A 216 -14.33 14.78 -13.04
CA ASP A 216 -13.23 14.88 -13.99
C ASP A 216 -12.80 13.47 -14.46
N PRO A 217 -12.73 13.21 -15.78
CA PRO A 217 -12.45 11.87 -16.30
C PRO A 217 -11.12 11.28 -15.82
N GLU A 218 -10.08 12.10 -15.66
CA GLU A 218 -8.77 11.62 -15.23
C GLU A 218 -8.80 11.23 -13.76
N VAL A 219 -9.41 12.06 -12.91
CA VAL A 219 -9.56 11.78 -11.47
C VAL A 219 -10.43 10.54 -11.26
N ARG A 220 -11.59 10.46 -11.94
CA ARG A 220 -12.52 9.33 -11.83
C ARG A 220 -11.89 8.00 -12.22
N GLN A 221 -10.94 8.01 -13.15
CA GLN A 221 -10.21 6.81 -13.56
C GLN A 221 -9.04 6.49 -12.61
N ALA A 222 -8.27 7.50 -12.18
CA ALA A 222 -7.01 7.28 -11.46
C ALA A 222 -7.19 7.15 -9.94
N PHE A 223 -7.99 8.01 -9.32
CA PHE A 223 -8.14 8.09 -7.87
C PHE A 223 -8.56 6.77 -7.18
N PRO A 224 -9.54 6.00 -7.70
CA PRO A 224 -10.00 4.77 -7.04
C PRO A 224 -8.96 3.65 -7.01
N VAL A 225 -7.92 3.73 -7.86
CA VAL A 225 -6.87 2.71 -7.97
C VAL A 225 -5.49 3.24 -7.55
N ALA A 226 -5.36 4.54 -7.29
CA ALA A 226 -4.10 5.17 -6.92
C ALA A 226 -3.57 4.66 -5.57
N PRO A 227 -2.27 4.34 -5.47
CA PRO A 227 -1.63 4.09 -4.19
C PRO A 227 -1.37 5.39 -3.44
N ALA A 228 -1.49 5.38 -2.11
CA ALA A 228 -1.13 6.56 -1.30
C ALA A 228 0.39 6.72 -1.11
N ALA A 229 1.15 5.65 -1.32
CA ALA A 229 2.60 5.67 -1.21
C ALA A 229 3.23 4.51 -1.98
N LYS A 230 4.51 4.64 -2.31
CA LYS A 230 5.30 3.57 -2.93
C LYS A 230 5.66 2.44 -1.96
N LYS A 231 6.08 2.80 -0.74
CA LYS A 231 6.54 1.84 0.30
C LYS A 231 5.93 2.07 1.69
N ASN A 232 5.20 3.18 1.91
CA ASN A 232 4.78 3.64 3.24
C ASN A 232 3.29 3.31 3.53
N HIS A 233 2.61 4.14 4.31
CA HIS A 233 1.20 3.95 4.68
C HIS A 233 0.32 3.86 3.41
N HIS A 234 -0.62 2.92 3.42
CA HIS A 234 -1.53 2.65 2.28
C HIS A 234 -0.85 2.46 0.90
N ALA A 235 0.33 1.83 0.87
CA ALA A 235 0.99 1.35 -0.36
C ALA A 235 0.26 0.13 -0.97
N SER A 236 -0.97 0.36 -1.43
CA SER A 236 -1.91 -0.61 -1.97
C SER A 236 -2.73 0.02 -3.09
N LEU A 237 -3.23 -0.79 -4.02
CA LEU A 237 -4.22 -0.31 -5.00
C LEU A 237 -5.46 0.22 -4.27
N GLY A 238 -5.88 1.44 -4.61
CA GLY A 238 -6.97 2.14 -3.94
C GLY A 238 -6.61 2.67 -2.55
N GLY A 239 -5.33 2.62 -2.16
CA GLY A 239 -4.86 3.09 -0.87
C GLY A 239 -5.06 4.59 -0.67
N LEU A 240 -4.98 5.39 -1.73
CA LEU A 240 -5.23 6.84 -1.65
C LEU A 240 -6.69 7.13 -1.28
N LEU A 241 -7.64 6.41 -1.88
CA LEU A 241 -9.07 6.54 -1.58
C LEU A 241 -9.37 6.13 -0.13
N GLU A 242 -8.84 4.99 0.33
CA GLU A 242 -9.02 4.53 1.71
C GLU A 242 -8.46 5.54 2.73
N HIS A 243 -7.24 6.03 2.49
CA HIS A 243 -6.58 7.04 3.33
C HIS A 243 -7.40 8.33 3.39
N THR A 244 -7.81 8.83 2.23
CA THR A 244 -8.58 10.08 2.12
C THR A 244 -9.90 9.99 2.87
N LEU A 245 -10.64 8.88 2.72
CA LEU A 245 -11.89 8.68 3.45
C LEU A 245 -11.69 8.56 4.96
N GLU A 246 -10.62 7.88 5.40
CA GLU A 246 -10.28 7.76 6.82
C GLU A 246 -10.05 9.15 7.44
N ILE A 247 -9.25 10.00 6.80
CA ILE A 247 -8.95 11.33 7.33
C ILE A 247 -10.14 12.29 7.18
N MET A 248 -10.96 12.18 6.13
CA MET A 248 -12.19 12.96 5.97
C MET A 248 -13.22 12.63 7.05
N GLU A 249 -13.39 11.36 7.41
CA GLU A 249 -14.26 10.97 8.53
C GLU A 249 -13.75 11.56 9.85
N MET A 250 -12.43 11.51 10.11
CA MET A 250 -11.85 12.15 11.29
C MET A 250 -12.09 13.66 11.28
N GLY A 251 -11.79 14.33 10.15
CA GLY A 251 -12.01 15.75 9.93
C GLY A 251 -13.46 16.18 10.18
N HIS A 252 -14.41 15.42 9.64
CA HIS A 252 -15.84 15.66 9.83
C HIS A 252 -16.22 15.68 11.33
N ARG A 253 -15.68 14.74 12.12
CA ARG A 253 -15.99 14.61 13.55
C ARG A 253 -15.31 15.65 14.41
N ILE A 254 -14.08 16.07 14.07
CA ILE A 254 -13.32 17.02 14.89
C ILE A 254 -13.66 18.48 14.59
N ALA A 255 -14.17 18.79 13.39
CA ALA A 255 -14.44 20.18 12.99
C ALA A 255 -15.31 20.95 14.01
N PRO A 256 -16.43 20.40 14.53
CA PRO A 256 -17.24 21.09 15.53
C PRO A 256 -16.54 21.27 16.87
N VAL A 257 -15.65 20.34 17.25
CA VAL A 257 -14.92 20.38 18.52
C VAL A 257 -13.88 21.49 18.53
N LEU A 258 -13.23 21.71 17.39
CA LEU A 258 -12.16 22.69 17.22
C LEU A 258 -12.64 24.02 16.65
N GLY A 259 -13.93 24.15 16.31
CA GLY A 259 -14.49 25.36 15.70
C GLY A 259 -13.92 25.64 14.31
N LEU A 260 -13.63 24.60 13.52
CA LEU A 260 -13.05 24.70 12.18
C LEU A 260 -14.13 24.90 11.12
N ASN A 261 -13.78 25.55 10.01
CA ASN A 261 -14.63 25.52 8.82
C ASN A 261 -14.63 24.09 8.24
N ARG A 262 -15.76 23.38 8.43
CA ARG A 262 -15.93 21.99 7.99
C ARG A 262 -15.71 21.82 6.49
N ASP A 263 -16.23 22.73 5.67
CA ASP A 263 -16.18 22.59 4.22
C ASP A 263 -14.76 22.71 3.69
N LEU A 264 -14.04 23.72 4.16
CA LEU A 264 -12.63 23.91 3.85
C LEU A 264 -11.77 22.74 4.35
N LEU A 265 -12.04 22.23 5.56
CA LEU A 265 -11.31 21.08 6.10
C LEU A 265 -11.53 19.82 5.26
N LEU A 266 -12.78 19.46 4.96
CA LEU A 266 -13.09 18.27 4.16
C LEU A 266 -12.51 18.37 2.76
N LEU A 267 -12.61 19.54 2.12
CA LEU A 267 -12.03 19.74 0.81
C LEU A 267 -10.50 19.71 0.85
N GLY A 268 -9.86 20.32 1.86
CA GLY A 268 -8.42 20.23 2.06
C GLY A 268 -7.93 18.79 2.24
N LEU A 269 -8.66 17.98 3.02
CA LEU A 269 -8.38 16.56 3.21
C LEU A 269 -8.58 15.73 1.93
N PHE A 270 -9.58 16.04 1.11
CA PHE A 270 -9.74 15.40 -0.19
C PHE A 270 -8.55 15.71 -1.12
N LEU A 271 -8.08 16.96 -1.11
CA LEU A 271 -7.12 17.46 -2.09
C LEU A 271 -5.65 17.19 -1.75
N HIS A 272 -5.30 17.04 -0.46
CA HIS A 272 -3.91 17.09 0.02
C HIS A 272 -2.92 16.26 -0.82
N ASP A 273 -3.33 15.06 -1.22
CA ASP A 273 -2.53 14.09 -1.95
C ASP A 273 -3.11 13.70 -3.32
N ILE A 274 -4.08 14.46 -3.86
CA ILE A 274 -4.75 14.11 -5.14
C ILE A 274 -3.74 13.95 -6.30
N GLY A 275 -2.63 14.69 -6.25
CA GLY A 275 -1.53 14.61 -7.21
C GLY A 275 -0.88 13.23 -7.33
N LYS A 276 -1.02 12.36 -6.31
CA LYS A 276 -0.48 11.00 -6.33
C LYS A 276 -1.10 10.13 -7.42
N CYS A 277 -2.29 10.50 -7.90
CA CYS A 277 -2.93 9.88 -9.07
C CYS A 277 -2.05 9.89 -10.31
N TRP A 278 -1.21 10.93 -10.47
CA TRP A 278 -0.32 11.10 -11.61
C TRP A 278 1.16 10.97 -11.23
N GLU A 279 1.52 11.05 -9.94
CA GLU A 279 2.90 10.83 -9.48
C GLU A 279 3.29 9.35 -9.46
N ILE A 280 2.38 8.48 -9.03
CA ILE A 280 2.66 7.06 -8.79
C ILE A 280 1.79 6.20 -9.70
N SER A 281 2.44 5.37 -10.50
CA SER A 281 1.75 4.43 -11.38
C SER A 281 0.94 3.41 -10.58
N SER A 282 -0.31 3.16 -11.01
CA SER A 282 -1.14 2.06 -10.50
C SER A 282 -0.73 0.69 -11.09
N ARG A 283 0.32 0.65 -11.93
CA ARG A 283 0.88 -0.61 -12.43
C ARG A 283 1.55 -1.41 -11.31
N PRO A 284 1.64 -2.74 -11.46
CA PRO A 284 2.31 -3.59 -10.48
C PRO A 284 3.72 -3.06 -10.15
N GLY A 285 3.99 -2.83 -8.87
CA GLY A 285 5.28 -2.30 -8.37
C GLY A 285 5.30 -0.80 -8.04
N PHE A 286 4.22 -0.05 -8.34
CA PHE A 286 4.04 1.35 -7.96
C PHE A 286 5.25 2.25 -8.27
N SER A 287 5.74 2.19 -9.51
CA SER A 287 6.82 3.05 -9.96
C SER A 287 6.36 4.51 -10.08
N TYR A 288 7.27 5.45 -9.83
CA TYR A 288 7.02 6.85 -10.21
C TYR A 288 6.87 6.98 -11.72
N THR A 289 5.98 7.86 -12.13
CA THR A 289 5.87 8.36 -13.51
C THR A 289 6.99 9.36 -13.80
N ASP A 290 7.16 9.75 -15.06
CA ASP A 290 8.13 10.78 -15.42
C ASP A 290 7.70 12.13 -14.85
N GLU A 291 6.41 12.46 -14.94
CA GLU A 291 5.80 13.64 -14.32
C GLU A 291 6.01 13.64 -12.81
N GLY A 292 5.76 12.51 -12.14
CA GLY A 292 5.98 12.36 -10.72
C GLY A 292 7.43 12.58 -10.29
N ARG A 293 8.40 12.22 -11.13
CA ARG A 293 9.83 12.49 -10.88
C ARG A 293 10.25 13.92 -11.19
N LEU A 294 9.67 14.53 -12.22
CA LEU A 294 10.05 15.85 -12.69
C LEU A 294 9.43 16.98 -11.86
N VAL A 295 8.14 16.85 -11.50
CA VAL A 295 7.37 17.92 -10.83
C VAL A 295 6.79 17.51 -9.48
N GLY A 296 6.42 16.25 -9.29
CA GLY A 296 5.89 15.73 -8.02
C GLY A 296 4.41 16.06 -7.75
N HIS A 297 3.81 15.31 -6.81
CA HIS A 297 2.36 15.33 -6.59
C HIS A 297 1.80 16.69 -6.14
N MET A 298 2.52 17.47 -5.32
CA MET A 298 1.99 18.75 -4.84
C MET A 298 1.68 19.72 -5.99
N TYR A 299 2.60 19.85 -6.96
CA TYR A 299 2.36 20.68 -8.14
C TYR A 299 1.22 20.11 -8.99
N LEU A 300 1.26 18.80 -9.28
CA LEU A 300 0.24 18.12 -10.10
C LEU A 300 -1.17 18.28 -9.49
N GLY A 301 -1.28 18.20 -8.16
CA GLY A 301 -2.52 18.46 -7.45
C GLY A 301 -2.99 19.91 -7.59
N CYS A 302 -2.11 20.88 -7.35
CA CYS A 302 -2.44 22.31 -7.53
C CYS A 302 -2.87 22.64 -8.96
N GLU A 303 -2.22 22.04 -9.96
CA GLU A 303 -2.54 22.22 -11.36
C GLU A 303 -3.93 21.67 -11.69
N LYS A 304 -4.24 20.44 -11.27
CA LYS A 304 -5.57 19.85 -11.51
C LYS A 304 -6.68 20.66 -10.83
N VAL A 305 -6.48 21.08 -9.58
CA VAL A 305 -7.47 21.91 -8.87
C VAL A 305 -7.68 23.23 -9.60
N ALA A 306 -6.62 23.88 -10.09
CA ALA A 306 -6.75 25.12 -10.85
C ALA A 306 -7.48 24.92 -12.19
N GLN A 307 -7.24 23.79 -12.88
CA GLN A 307 -7.94 23.47 -14.13
C GLN A 307 -9.45 23.36 -13.90
N VAL A 308 -9.90 22.61 -12.89
CA VAL A 308 -11.33 22.43 -12.60
C VAL A 308 -11.95 23.72 -12.05
N ALA A 309 -11.28 24.42 -11.12
CA ALA A 309 -11.80 25.65 -10.54
C ALA A 309 -12.06 26.74 -11.60
N ARG A 310 -11.20 26.86 -12.62
CA ARG A 310 -11.34 27.85 -13.70
C ARG A 310 -12.51 27.56 -14.65
N GLN A 311 -13.06 26.35 -14.64
CA GLN A 311 -14.26 26.00 -15.41
C GLN A 311 -15.55 26.46 -14.71
N ILE A 312 -15.46 26.84 -13.42
CA ILE A 312 -16.60 27.31 -12.64
C ILE A 312 -16.68 28.83 -12.78
N GLU A 313 -17.77 29.32 -13.36
CA GLU A 313 -18.00 30.75 -13.57
C GLU A 313 -17.99 31.49 -12.23
N GLY A 314 -17.17 32.54 -12.14
CA GLY A 314 -17.07 33.39 -10.95
C GLY A 314 -16.40 32.73 -9.74
N PHE A 315 -15.69 31.62 -9.91
CA PHE A 315 -15.02 30.95 -8.79
C PHE A 315 -14.06 31.91 -8.05
N PRO A 316 -14.18 32.06 -6.71
CA PRO A 316 -13.35 32.99 -5.97
C PRO A 316 -11.87 32.61 -6.01
N GLU A 317 -11.04 33.50 -6.54
CA GLU A 317 -9.58 33.31 -6.61
C GLU A 317 -8.96 33.07 -5.22
N THR A 318 -9.52 33.68 -4.17
CA THR A 318 -9.10 33.41 -2.78
C THR A 318 -9.35 31.96 -2.38
N TYR A 319 -10.46 31.34 -2.79
CA TYR A 319 -10.69 29.92 -2.55
C TYR A 319 -9.65 29.08 -3.26
N LEU A 320 -9.35 29.36 -4.53
CA LEU A 320 -8.32 28.62 -5.27
C LEU A 320 -6.98 28.66 -4.54
N ARG A 321 -6.57 29.83 -4.04
CA ARG A 321 -5.34 29.98 -3.25
C ARG A 321 -5.36 29.18 -1.95
N VAL A 322 -6.49 29.17 -1.23
CA VAL A 322 -6.63 28.37 0.00
C VAL A 322 -6.55 26.88 -0.29
N LEU A 323 -7.17 26.40 -1.38
CA LEU A 323 -7.12 24.99 -1.77
C LEU A 323 -5.71 24.56 -2.18
N GLN A 324 -5.01 25.39 -2.96
CA GLN A 324 -3.60 25.16 -3.28
C GLN A 324 -2.74 25.21 -2.02
N HIS A 325 -3.04 26.10 -1.07
CA HIS A 325 -2.35 26.16 0.20
C HIS A 325 -2.49 24.87 1.00
N PHE A 326 -3.67 24.23 1.02
CA PHE A 326 -3.83 22.92 1.67
C PHE A 326 -2.90 21.87 1.07
N ILE A 327 -2.79 21.81 -0.26
CA ILE A 327 -1.88 20.87 -0.95
C ILE A 327 -0.42 21.21 -0.64
N LEU A 328 -0.03 22.49 -0.71
CA LEU A 328 1.37 22.91 -0.54
C LEU A 328 1.84 22.93 0.93
N SER A 329 0.93 22.80 1.90
CA SER A 329 1.28 22.85 3.33
C SER A 329 1.00 21.56 4.10
N HIS A 330 0.43 20.53 3.48
CA HIS A 330 -0.03 19.34 4.20
C HIS A 330 1.10 18.55 4.88
N HIS A 331 2.34 18.64 4.40
CA HIS A 331 3.49 18.07 5.09
C HIS A 331 3.86 18.81 6.39
N GLY A 332 3.30 19.99 6.65
CA GLY A 332 3.33 20.71 7.91
C GLY A 332 4.63 21.46 8.22
N GLU A 333 5.76 20.86 7.90
CA GLU A 333 7.08 21.40 8.19
C GLU A 333 7.97 21.40 6.94
N MET A 334 8.82 22.43 6.80
CA MET A 334 9.80 22.50 5.70
C MET A 334 10.75 21.30 5.72
N ALA A 335 11.10 20.81 6.92
CA ALA A 335 11.94 19.63 7.12
C ALA A 335 11.29 18.33 6.61
N TYR A 336 9.96 18.29 6.50
CA TYR A 336 9.20 17.19 5.92
C TYR A 336 8.92 17.39 4.42
N GLY A 337 9.52 18.40 3.80
CA GLY A 337 9.39 18.68 2.37
C GLY A 337 8.21 19.58 2.01
N SER A 338 7.54 20.20 2.99
CA SER A 338 6.49 21.19 2.73
C SER A 338 7.06 22.45 2.09
N PRO A 339 6.55 22.92 0.92
CA PRO A 339 6.95 24.20 0.34
C PRO A 339 6.62 25.42 1.21
N VAL A 340 5.52 25.35 1.96
CA VAL A 340 5.06 26.41 2.87
C VAL A 340 4.49 25.80 4.15
N LEU A 341 4.39 26.59 5.21
CA LEU A 341 3.82 26.16 6.50
C LEU A 341 2.29 26.32 6.51
N PRO A 342 1.54 25.45 7.23
CA PRO A 342 0.11 25.63 7.43
C PRO A 342 -0.21 27.03 7.98
N SER A 343 -1.01 27.79 7.25
CA SER A 343 -1.30 29.21 7.52
C SER A 343 -2.77 29.44 7.92
N THR A 344 -3.55 28.36 8.07
CA THR A 344 -4.91 28.39 8.63
C THR A 344 -5.10 27.24 9.62
N PRO A 345 -6.07 27.33 10.54
CA PRO A 345 -6.43 26.23 11.43
C PRO A 345 -6.79 24.94 10.68
N GLU A 346 -7.52 25.05 9.56
CA GLU A 346 -7.88 23.92 8.71
C GLU A 346 -6.65 23.28 8.07
N ALA A 347 -5.69 24.08 7.58
CA ALA A 347 -4.45 23.56 7.01
C ALA A 347 -3.63 22.80 8.06
N MET A 348 -3.61 23.31 9.30
CA MET A 348 -2.95 22.65 10.42
C MET A 348 -3.65 21.32 10.75
N ALA A 349 -4.99 21.29 10.72
CA ALA A 349 -5.75 20.06 10.91
C ALA A 349 -5.52 19.05 9.79
N VAL A 350 -5.45 19.47 8.52
CA VAL A 350 -5.09 18.61 7.37
C VAL A 350 -3.76 17.91 7.64
N HIS A 351 -2.72 18.68 7.99
CA HIS A 351 -1.41 18.13 8.32
C HIS A 351 -1.46 17.09 9.44
N PHE A 352 -2.08 17.43 10.57
CA PHE A 352 -2.09 16.52 11.72
C PHE A 352 -2.93 15.26 11.49
N LEU A 353 -4.03 15.36 10.74
CA LEU A 353 -4.86 14.21 10.42
C LEU A 353 -4.16 13.24 9.46
N ASP A 354 -3.51 13.76 8.42
CA ASP A 354 -2.68 12.97 7.50
C ASP A 354 -1.54 12.26 8.26
N ASN A 355 -0.78 13.03 9.05
CA ASN A 355 0.33 12.50 9.84
C ASN A 355 -0.12 11.47 10.89
N LEU A 356 -1.26 11.70 11.57
CA LEU A 356 -1.83 10.77 12.53
C LEU A 356 -2.19 9.43 11.89
N SER A 357 -2.92 9.46 10.77
CA SER A 357 -3.26 8.23 10.03
C SER A 357 -2.00 7.48 9.62
N GLY A 358 -1.03 8.18 9.02
CA GLY A 358 0.23 7.58 8.59
C GLY A 358 1.01 6.92 9.73
N GLN A 359 1.12 7.57 10.89
CA GLN A 359 1.83 7.03 12.05
C GLN A 359 1.10 5.82 12.67
N VAL A 360 -0.22 5.89 12.85
CA VAL A 360 -1.00 4.77 13.39
C VAL A 360 -0.94 3.56 12.46
N ASN A 361 -1.03 3.77 11.15
CA ASN A 361 -0.88 2.71 10.16
C ASN A 361 0.51 2.06 10.21
N ALA A 362 1.58 2.87 10.30
CA ALA A 362 2.96 2.38 10.45
C ALA A 362 3.11 1.51 11.71
N MET A 363 2.58 1.97 12.85
CA MET A 363 2.62 1.21 14.11
C MET A 363 1.88 -0.14 14.00
N ARG A 364 0.72 -0.17 13.34
CA ARG A 364 -0.05 -1.41 13.13
C ARG A 364 0.71 -2.44 12.29
N LYS A 365 1.53 -2.00 11.33
CA LYS A 365 2.31 -2.87 10.42
C LYS A 365 3.56 -3.49 11.05
N VAL A 366 4.05 -2.97 12.18
CA VAL A 366 5.23 -3.51 12.88
C VAL A 366 5.02 -4.97 13.25
N GLN A 367 5.97 -5.84 12.91
CA GLN A 367 5.97 -7.25 13.32
C GLN A 367 6.81 -7.43 14.59
N PRO A 368 6.40 -8.29 15.54
CA PRO A 368 7.22 -8.61 16.69
C PRO A 368 8.49 -9.33 16.25
N GLN A 369 9.63 -8.99 16.85
CA GLN A 369 10.92 -9.62 16.54
C GLN A 369 11.12 -10.95 17.28
N ASP A 370 10.42 -11.16 18.40
CA ASP A 370 10.52 -12.36 19.26
C ASP A 370 9.16 -12.68 19.94
N LYS A 371 9.15 -13.62 20.90
CA LYS A 371 7.98 -13.95 21.74
C LYS A 371 7.46 -12.78 22.60
N ASP A 372 8.22 -11.69 22.70
CA ASP A 372 8.02 -10.66 23.72
C ASP A 372 6.96 -9.59 23.35
N GLN A 373 6.16 -9.78 22.29
CA GLN A 373 5.05 -8.88 21.92
C GLN A 373 5.46 -7.43 21.58
N TRP A 374 6.76 -7.14 21.46
CA TRP A 374 7.30 -5.85 21.04
C TRP A 374 7.90 -5.94 19.64
N GLY A 375 7.76 -4.88 18.86
CA GLY A 375 8.50 -4.69 17.61
C GLY A 375 8.99 -3.25 17.48
N PHE A 376 10.02 -3.00 16.68
CA PHE A 376 10.59 -1.66 16.53
C PHE A 376 10.09 -0.98 15.26
N GLU A 377 9.55 0.24 15.37
CA GLU A 377 9.20 1.08 14.23
C GLU A 377 10.35 2.05 13.96
N LYS A 378 11.00 1.87 12.81
CA LYS A 378 12.26 2.55 12.49
C LYS A 378 12.09 4.05 12.28
N ASN A 379 10.99 4.51 11.68
CA ASN A 379 10.80 5.92 11.36
C ASN A 379 10.52 6.76 12.62
N ARG A 380 9.88 6.17 13.63
CA ARG A 380 9.62 6.75 14.95
C ARG A 380 10.79 6.55 15.91
N GLY A 381 11.66 5.58 15.65
CA GLY A 381 12.74 5.21 16.55
C GLY A 381 12.24 4.64 17.89
N ALA A 382 11.08 3.96 17.87
CA ALA A 382 10.39 3.52 19.09
C ALA A 382 9.92 2.06 19.02
N TYR A 383 9.89 1.40 20.17
CA TYR A 383 9.28 0.09 20.33
C TYR A 383 7.76 0.20 20.44
N ILE A 384 7.05 -0.66 19.71
CA ILE A 384 5.60 -0.76 19.62
C ILE A 384 5.15 -2.00 20.37
N TRP A 385 4.23 -1.81 21.31
CA TRP A 385 3.61 -2.89 22.06
C TRP A 385 2.42 -3.48 21.29
N LYS A 386 2.52 -4.74 20.86
CA LYS A 386 1.53 -5.33 19.94
C LYS A 386 0.23 -5.73 20.63
N LYS A 387 0.28 -6.30 21.83
CA LYS A 387 -0.93 -6.71 22.59
C LYS A 387 -1.85 -5.52 22.88
N GLY A 388 -1.30 -4.34 23.16
CA GLY A 388 -2.07 -3.12 23.34
C GLY A 388 -2.62 -2.51 22.05
N SER A 389 -1.95 -2.73 20.93
CA SER A 389 -2.29 -2.11 19.64
C SER A 389 -3.35 -2.86 18.83
N ASP A 390 -3.65 -4.11 19.19
CA ASP A 390 -4.69 -4.92 18.55
C ASP A 390 -5.99 -4.83 19.37
N PRO A 391 -7.01 -4.09 18.90
CA PRO A 391 -8.28 -3.97 19.63
C PRO A 391 -8.98 -5.31 19.85
N SER A 392 -8.72 -6.32 19.01
CA SER A 392 -9.30 -7.65 19.15
C SER A 392 -8.67 -8.47 20.28
N ALA A 393 -7.50 -8.06 20.77
CA ALA A 393 -6.79 -8.72 21.87
C ALA A 393 -7.32 -8.33 23.26
N TRP A 394 -8.34 -7.48 23.34
CA TRP A 394 -8.90 -6.95 24.58
C TRP A 394 -10.38 -7.37 24.72
N GLU A 395 -10.67 -8.21 25.72
CA GLU A 395 -12.01 -8.73 26.02
C GLU A 395 -13.04 -7.63 26.37
N HIS A 396 -12.58 -6.45 26.78
CA HIS A 396 -13.43 -5.34 27.26
C HIS A 396 -13.15 -4.03 26.56
N THR A 397 -12.95 -4.05 25.24
CA THR A 397 -12.98 -2.81 24.45
C THR A 397 -14.44 -2.51 24.09
N PRO A 398 -14.95 -1.28 24.30
CA PRO A 398 -16.26 -0.87 23.79
C PRO A 398 -16.43 -1.01 22.26
N LEU A 399 -15.33 -1.29 21.56
CA LEU A 399 -15.26 -1.61 20.13
C LEU A 399 -15.43 -3.13 19.91
N GLY A 400 -16.52 -3.74 20.39
CA GLY A 400 -16.89 -5.11 19.99
C GLY A 400 -17.09 -5.20 18.47
N GLU A 401 -16.68 -6.31 17.81
CA GLU A 401 -16.75 -6.61 16.35
C GLU A 401 -16.58 -5.39 15.39
N GLY A 402 -15.89 -4.33 15.81
CA GLY A 402 -16.13 -2.96 15.34
C GLY A 402 -14.87 -2.24 14.87
N GLY A 403 -13.91 -2.98 14.32
CA GLY A 403 -12.75 -2.40 13.64
C GLY A 403 -13.13 -1.92 12.25
N ARG A 404 -13.16 -0.59 12.05
CA ARG A 404 -13.49 0.14 10.80
C ARG A 404 -14.96 0.18 10.38
N LYS A 405 -15.85 0.63 11.27
CA LYS A 405 -17.21 1.10 10.89
C LYS A 405 -17.23 2.38 10.03
N VAL A 406 -16.09 2.88 9.57
CA VAL A 406 -16.00 4.07 8.69
C VAL A 406 -16.60 3.78 7.30
N PHE A 407 -16.57 2.52 6.88
CA PHE A 407 -16.96 2.09 5.53
C PHE A 407 -18.24 1.25 5.48
N ASP A 408 -18.78 0.89 6.64
CA ASP A 408 -20.01 0.10 6.80
C ASP A 408 -21.18 1.00 7.18
N ARG A 409 -21.64 1.87 6.27
CA ARG A 409 -22.97 2.49 6.33
C ARG A 409 -23.53 2.75 4.95
#